data_AF-A0A3M0HUS1-F1
#
_entry.id   AF-A0A3M0HUS1-F1
#
_cell.length_a   1.000
_cell.length_b   1.000
_cell.length_c   1.000
_cell.angle_alpha   90.00
_cell.angle_beta   90.00
_cell.angle_gamma   90.00
#
_symmetry.space_group_name_H-M   'P 1'
#
loop_
_entity.id
_entity.type
_entity.pdbx_description
1 polymer ?
#
loop_
_entity_poly.entity_id
_entity_poly.type
_entity_poly.pdbx_seq_one_letter_code
_entity_poly.pdbx_strand_id
1 'polypeptide(L)'
;MVFDRKYSDEVRRLAVERVVQRRREEPENRSIVREVAEEFEVGPQSLRKWLTRYDDGSYDYDSADGHGDGWEPRTPPAGRQQHRPSQRELLARIEELERRNAVLEEDNRSLTRVVSLLADQLRVATTSGVRTPDPTVTQVPRA
;
A
#
# COMPACT_ATOMS: atom_id res chain seq x y z
N MET A 1 28.23 -18.98 -2.04
CA MET A 1 28.97 -18.05 -1.16
C MET A 1 27.99 -16.98 -0.72
N VAL A 2 27.64 -16.94 0.56
CA VAL A 2 26.76 -15.89 1.12
C VAL A 2 27.68 -14.70 1.40
N PHE A 3 27.60 -13.67 0.56
CA PHE A 3 28.33 -12.43 0.83
C PHE A 3 27.78 -11.83 2.13
N ASP A 4 28.67 -11.45 3.05
CA ASP A 4 28.33 -10.71 4.26
C ASP A 4 27.60 -9.43 3.87
N ARG A 5 26.27 -9.46 3.94
CA ARG A 5 25.43 -8.28 3.78
C ARG A 5 25.77 -7.38 4.96
N LYS A 6 26.48 -6.27 4.71
CA LYS A 6 26.89 -5.29 5.73
C LYS A 6 25.73 -4.83 6.63
N TYR A 7 24.50 -4.86 6.12
CA TYR A 7 23.28 -4.56 6.86
C TYR A 7 22.19 -5.55 6.46
N SER A 8 21.38 -5.98 7.42
CA SER A 8 20.18 -6.79 7.15
C SER A 8 19.12 -5.96 6.41
N ASP A 9 18.28 -6.64 5.63
CA ASP A 9 17.21 -5.99 4.88
C ASP A 9 16.15 -5.39 5.81
N GLU A 10 16.00 -5.95 7.01
CA GLU A 10 15.16 -5.43 8.09
C GLU A 10 15.68 -4.07 8.60
N VAL A 11 16.98 -3.96 8.90
CA VAL A 11 17.59 -2.69 9.34
C VAL A 11 17.46 -1.63 8.28
N ARG A 12 17.68 -2.01 7.01
CA ARG A 12 17.49 -1.12 5.86
C ARG A 12 16.05 -0.59 5.80
N ARG A 13 15.05 -1.45 5.96
CA ARG A 13 13.62 -1.07 5.93
C ARG A 13 13.24 -0.15 7.08
N LEU A 14 13.56 -0.55 8.29
CA LEU A 14 13.21 0.21 9.48
C LEU A 14 13.86 1.59 9.48
N ALA A 15 15.12 1.70 9.04
CA ALA A 15 15.81 2.98 8.94
C ALA A 15 15.15 3.92 7.92
N VAL A 16 14.74 3.41 6.75
CA VAL A 16 14.04 4.23 5.73
C VAL A 16 12.66 4.67 6.20
N GLU A 17 11.87 3.75 6.76
CA GLU A 17 10.55 4.06 7.31
C GLU A 17 10.65 5.10 8.43
N ARG A 18 11.65 4.97 9.31
CA ARG A 18 11.87 5.92 10.40
C ARG A 18 12.18 7.33 9.90
N VAL A 19 13.00 7.47 8.86
CA VAL A 19 13.27 8.78 8.24
C VAL A 19 12.01 9.37 7.61
N VAL A 20 11.23 8.55 6.88
CA VAL A 20 9.99 9.02 6.24
C VAL A 20 8.99 9.50 7.29
N GLN A 21 8.86 8.75 8.40
CA GLN A 21 8.00 9.14 9.51
C GLN A 21 8.44 10.47 10.14
N ARG A 22 9.73 10.60 10.48
CA ARG A 22 10.25 11.85 11.06
C ARG A 22 10.16 13.05 10.12
N ARG A 23 10.32 12.85 8.81
CA ARG A 23 10.12 13.94 7.83
C ARG A 23 8.68 14.45 7.77
N ARG A 24 7.70 13.61 8.12
CA ARG A 24 6.28 14.03 8.24
C ARG A 24 6.03 14.86 9.49
N GLU A 25 6.69 14.50 10.59
CA GLU A 25 6.59 15.19 11.88
C GLU A 25 7.37 16.52 11.86
N GLU A 26 8.56 16.54 11.25
CA GLU A 26 9.50 17.67 11.24
C GLU A 26 10.13 17.87 9.84
N PRO A 27 9.41 18.51 8.90
CA PRO A 27 9.88 18.63 7.51
C PRO A 27 11.11 19.54 7.33
N GLU A 28 11.35 20.47 8.25
CA GLU A 28 12.50 21.39 8.20
C GLU A 28 13.78 20.81 8.78
N ASN A 29 13.68 19.68 9.49
CA ASN A 29 14.79 19.10 10.20
C ASN A 29 15.73 18.33 9.23
N ARG A 30 16.87 18.96 8.93
CA ARG A 30 17.90 18.41 8.03
C ARG A 30 18.80 17.36 8.70
N SER A 31 18.77 17.23 10.03
CA SER A 31 19.57 16.24 10.77
C SER A 31 18.91 14.88 10.90
N ILE A 32 17.63 14.73 10.53
CA ILE A 32 16.89 13.45 10.60
C ILE A 32 17.69 12.29 10.01
N VAL A 33 18.30 12.47 8.84
CA VAL A 33 19.06 11.40 8.18
C VAL A 33 20.31 11.02 8.97
N ARG A 34 20.97 11.98 9.63
CA ARG A 34 22.15 11.71 10.46
C ARG A 34 21.74 10.98 11.74
N GLU A 35 20.69 11.44 12.40
CA GLU A 35 20.21 10.86 13.65
C GLU A 35 19.69 9.44 13.46
N VAL A 36 18.89 9.20 12.41
CA VAL A 36 18.40 7.85 12.11
C VAL A 36 19.54 6.94 11.63
N ALA A 37 20.54 7.49 10.95
CA ALA A 37 21.73 6.70 10.60
C ALA A 37 22.49 6.23 11.84
N GLU A 38 22.60 7.09 12.86
CA GLU A 38 23.20 6.76 14.14
C GLU A 38 22.35 5.75 14.94
N GLU A 39 21.01 5.92 14.97
CA GLU A 39 20.05 5.03 15.64
C GLU A 39 20.12 3.58 15.14
N PHE A 40 20.34 3.39 13.83
CA PHE A 40 20.38 2.06 13.19
C PHE A 40 21.81 1.57 12.88
N GLU A 41 22.84 2.29 13.35
CA GLU A 41 24.26 1.99 13.08
C GLU A 41 24.59 1.88 11.57
N VAL A 42 23.82 2.56 10.73
CA VAL A 42 24.02 2.58 9.28
C VAL A 42 24.82 3.80 8.87
N GLY A 43 25.69 3.67 7.86
CA GLY A 43 26.41 4.81 7.32
C GLY A 43 25.43 5.88 6.78
N PRO A 44 25.56 7.18 7.12
CA PRO A 44 24.65 8.22 6.62
C PRO A 44 24.57 8.29 5.09
N GLN A 45 25.66 7.96 4.39
CA GLN A 45 25.69 7.88 2.92
C GLN A 45 24.88 6.71 2.38
N SER A 46 24.91 5.56 3.06
CA SER A 46 24.09 4.39 2.72
C SER A 46 22.61 4.69 2.89
N LEU A 47 22.22 5.33 4.00
CA LEU A 47 20.84 5.72 4.26
C LEU A 47 20.32 6.73 3.23
N ARG A 48 21.14 7.71 2.82
CA ARG A 48 20.78 8.62 1.71
C ARG A 48 20.55 7.87 0.40
N LYS A 49 21.42 6.91 0.04
CA LYS A 49 21.28 6.08 -1.17
C LYS A 49 19.96 5.30 -1.15
N TRP A 50 19.56 4.77 0.00
CA TRP A 50 18.29 4.08 0.18
C TRP A 50 17.10 5.03 0.02
N LEU A 51 17.13 6.20 0.65
CA LEU A 51 16.07 7.20 0.52
C LEU A 51 15.89 7.70 -0.91
N THR A 52 16.97 7.92 -1.67
CA THR A 52 16.87 8.31 -3.09
C THR A 52 16.13 7.26 -3.92
N ARG A 53 16.38 5.96 -3.67
CA ARG A 53 15.65 4.87 -4.35
C ARG A 53 14.18 4.82 -3.90
N TYR A 54 13.91 5.14 -2.63
CA TYR A 54 12.56 5.18 -2.04
C TYR A 54 11.73 6.28 -2.69
N ASP A 55 12.32 7.47 -2.81
CA ASP A 55 11.68 8.63 -3.41
C ASP A 55 11.43 8.47 -4.93
N ASP A 56 12.29 7.72 -5.65
CA ASP A 56 12.14 7.42 -7.10
C ASP A 56 11.17 6.24 -7.37
N GLY A 57 10.64 5.59 -6.33
CA GLY A 57 9.74 4.43 -6.47
C GLY A 57 10.43 3.15 -6.98
N SER A 58 11.75 3.20 -7.24
CA SER A 58 12.56 2.05 -7.64
C SER A 58 13.09 1.26 -6.42
N TYR A 59 12.43 1.42 -5.28
CA TYR A 59 12.88 0.83 -4.03
C TYR A 59 12.44 -0.61 -3.93
N ASP A 60 13.31 -1.48 -4.42
CA ASP A 60 13.15 -2.91 -4.28
C ASP A 60 13.89 -3.38 -3.02
N TYR A 61 13.12 -3.90 -2.06
CA TYR A 61 13.64 -4.52 -0.84
C TYR A 61 14.31 -5.87 -1.15
N ASP A 62 13.93 -6.51 -2.26
CA ASP A 62 14.36 -7.86 -2.66
C ASP A 62 15.45 -7.87 -3.74
N SER A 63 15.74 -6.74 -4.41
CA SER A 63 16.89 -6.60 -5.31
C SER A 63 18.19 -6.49 -4.53
N ALA A 64 18.63 -7.66 -4.07
CA ALA A 64 19.93 -7.95 -3.53
C ALA A 64 21.03 -7.96 -4.60
N ASP A 65 21.08 -6.95 -5.48
CA ASP A 65 22.21 -6.79 -6.42
C ASP A 65 22.47 -5.32 -6.72
N GLY A 66 23.63 -4.86 -6.28
CA GLY A 66 24.09 -3.50 -6.48
C GLY A 66 25.36 -3.18 -5.73
N HIS A 67 26.27 -4.14 -5.63
CA HIS A 67 27.71 -3.83 -5.56
C HIS A 67 28.09 -3.17 -6.88
N GLY A 68 27.84 -1.87 -6.98
CA GLY A 68 28.57 -0.97 -7.85
C GLY A 68 29.57 -0.24 -6.98
N ASP A 69 30.64 -0.93 -6.56
CA ASP A 69 31.93 -0.25 -6.41
C ASP A 69 32.32 0.13 -7.84
N GLY A 70 32.03 1.37 -8.17
CA GLY A 70 31.88 1.82 -9.54
C GLY A 70 31.17 3.16 -9.50
N TRP A 71 31.82 4.14 -8.89
CA TRP A 71 31.71 5.50 -9.42
C TRP A 71 32.39 5.49 -10.80
N GLU A 72 31.78 4.82 -11.78
CA GLU A 72 31.79 5.41 -13.10
C GLU A 72 30.79 6.55 -13.00
N PRO A 73 31.18 7.80 -13.30
CA PRO A 73 30.18 8.76 -13.71
C PRO A 73 29.57 8.12 -14.96
N ARG A 74 28.44 7.42 -14.81
CA ARG A 74 27.51 7.26 -15.91
C ARG A 74 27.20 8.70 -16.27
N THR A 75 27.92 9.19 -17.28
CA THR A 75 27.43 10.23 -18.16
C THR A 75 25.97 9.86 -18.35
N PRO A 76 25.02 10.66 -17.82
CA PRO A 76 23.62 10.34 -18.03
C PRO A 76 23.49 10.13 -19.54
N PRO A 77 22.86 9.05 -20.03
CA PRO A 77 22.52 9.02 -21.45
C PRO A 77 21.77 10.32 -21.69
N ALA A 78 22.40 11.23 -22.42
CA ALA A 78 21.87 12.53 -22.78
C ALA A 78 20.64 12.21 -23.61
N GLY A 79 19.48 12.14 -22.96
CA GLY A 79 18.31 11.52 -23.58
C GLY A 79 17.19 11.10 -22.63
N ARG A 80 17.42 10.94 -21.32
CA ARG A 80 16.31 10.95 -20.36
C ARG A 80 16.34 12.23 -19.57
N GLN A 81 15.81 13.29 -20.19
CA GLN A 81 15.09 14.29 -19.40
C GLN A 81 14.04 13.49 -18.63
N GLN A 82 14.31 13.19 -17.36
CA GLN A 82 13.25 12.86 -16.42
C GLN A 82 12.32 14.05 -16.50
N HIS A 83 11.24 13.89 -17.26
CA HIS A 83 10.23 14.90 -17.43
C HIS A 83 9.58 15.02 -16.07
N ARG A 84 10.16 15.86 -15.20
CA ARG A 84 9.58 16.19 -13.91
C ARG A 84 8.24 16.79 -14.28
N PRO A 85 7.12 16.08 -14.01
CA PRO A 85 5.83 16.51 -14.51
C PRO A 85 5.61 17.92 -14.02
N SER A 86 5.16 18.79 -14.92
CA SER A 86 4.88 20.17 -14.52
C SER A 86 3.87 20.15 -13.38
N GLN A 87 3.89 21.17 -12.51
CA GLN A 87 2.91 21.26 -11.43
C GLN A 87 1.46 21.16 -11.95
N ARG A 88 1.23 21.65 -13.19
CA ARG A 88 -0.05 21.50 -13.89
C ARG A 88 -0.36 20.05 -14.26
N GLU A 89 0.60 19.29 -14.77
CA GLU A 89 0.41 17.86 -15.07
C GLU A 89 0.13 17.05 -13.81
N LEU A 90 0.81 17.37 -12.71
CA LEU A 90 0.54 16.74 -11.41
C LEU A 90 -0.89 17.02 -10.92
N LEU A 91 -1.34 18.27 -11.00
CA LEU A 91 -2.72 18.63 -10.64
C LEU A 91 -3.75 17.95 -11.53
N ALA A 92 -3.54 17.95 -12.85
CA ALA A 92 -4.42 17.25 -13.79
C ALA A 92 -4.48 15.75 -13.52
N ARG A 93 -3.34 15.15 -13.14
CA ARG A 93 -3.28 13.74 -12.77
C ARG A 93 -3.99 13.44 -11.46
N ILE A 94 -3.91 14.33 -10.48
CA ILE A 94 -4.66 14.23 -9.21
C ILE A 94 -6.17 14.25 -9.51
N GLU A 95 -6.65 15.21 -10.30
CA GLU A 95 -8.07 15.30 -10.67
C GLU A 95 -8.56 14.07 -11.45
N GLU A 96 -7.72 13.49 -12.31
CA GLU A 96 -8.03 12.24 -12.99
C GLU A 96 -8.16 11.07 -12.02
N LEU A 97 -7.22 10.96 -11.07
CA LEU A 97 -7.22 9.90 -10.06
C LEU A 97 -8.39 10.02 -9.09
N GLU A 98 -8.73 11.24 -8.67
CA GLU A 98 -9.91 11.50 -7.82
C GLU A 98 -11.21 11.10 -8.51
N ARG A 99 -11.36 11.41 -9.80
CA ARG A 99 -12.51 10.94 -10.58
C ARG A 99 -12.59 9.42 -10.67
N ARG A 100 -11.46 8.73 -10.88
CA ARG A 100 -11.44 7.27 -10.90
C ARG A 100 -11.80 6.66 -9.55
N ASN A 101 -11.29 7.23 -8.45
CA ASN A 101 -11.65 6.80 -7.11
C ASN A 101 -13.14 6.97 -6.84
N ALA A 102 -13.73 8.10 -7.23
CA ALA A 102 -15.17 8.32 -7.07
C ALA A 102 -16.02 7.26 -7.78
N VAL A 103 -15.63 6.86 -9.00
CA VAL A 103 -16.30 5.76 -9.74
C VAL A 103 -16.14 4.43 -9.00
N LEU A 104 -14.92 4.07 -8.59
CA LEU A 104 -14.67 2.82 -7.88
C LEU A 104 -15.41 2.75 -6.53
N GLU A 105 -15.56 3.87 -5.84
CA GLU A 105 -16.35 3.95 -4.60
C GLU A 105 -17.85 3.78 -4.85
N GLU A 106 -18.37 4.30 -5.97
CA GLU A 106 -19.74 4.06 -6.39
C GLU A 106 -20.00 2.59 -6.77
N ASP A 107 -19.07 1.98 -7.51
CA ASP A 107 -19.13 0.56 -7.87
C ASP A 107 -19.10 -0.31 -6.60
N ASN A 108 -18.19 -0.04 -5.66
CA ASN A 108 -18.13 -0.76 -4.38
C ASN A 108 -19.40 -0.62 -3.56
N ARG A 109 -20.01 0.58 -3.52
CA ARG A 109 -21.31 0.78 -2.86
C ARG A 109 -22.42 -0.02 -3.54
N SER A 110 -22.42 -0.05 -4.87
CA SER A 110 -23.40 -0.81 -5.65
C SER A 110 -23.25 -2.32 -5.45
N LEU A 111 -22.03 -2.84 -5.50
CA LEU A 111 -21.73 -4.24 -5.20
C LEU A 111 -22.13 -4.61 -3.77
N THR A 112 -21.83 -3.75 -2.79
CA THR A 112 -22.25 -3.97 -1.39
C THR A 112 -23.77 -4.12 -1.28
N ARG A 113 -24.54 -3.26 -1.96
CA ARG A 113 -26.02 -3.37 -2.00
C ARG A 113 -26.49 -4.67 -2.63
N VAL A 114 -25.90 -5.08 -3.75
CA VAL A 114 -26.24 -6.34 -4.43
C VAL A 114 -25.95 -7.54 -3.53
N VAL A 115 -24.79 -7.55 -2.86
CA VAL A 115 -24.43 -8.62 -1.91
C VAL A 115 -25.41 -8.66 -0.73
N SER A 116 -25.78 -7.52 -0.17
CA SER A 116 -26.79 -7.46 0.90
C SER A 116 -28.15 -8.00 0.44
N LEU A 117 -28.62 -7.60 -0.75
CA LEU A 117 -29.87 -8.09 -1.31
C LEU A 117 -29.84 -9.62 -1.54
N LEU A 118 -28.73 -10.14 -2.07
CA LEU A 118 -28.56 -11.58 -2.27
C LEU A 118 -28.52 -12.33 -0.93
N ALA A 119 -27.83 -11.78 0.07
CA ALA A 119 -27.79 -12.36 1.41
C ALA A 119 -29.18 -12.39 2.06
N ASP A 120 -29.98 -11.34 1.88
CA ASP A 120 -31.37 -11.30 2.37
C ASP A 120 -32.27 -12.29 1.62
N GLN A 121 -32.12 -12.42 0.29
CA GLN A 121 -32.83 -13.44 -0.49
C GLN A 121 -32.50 -14.86 -0.03
N LEU A 122 -31.23 -15.15 0.22
CA LEU A 122 -30.80 -16.45 0.76
C LEU A 122 -31.35 -16.68 2.17
N ARG A 123 -31.39 -15.67 3.03
CA ARG A 123 -32.02 -15.76 4.36
C ARG A 123 -33.52 -16.01 4.25
N VAL A 124 -34.25 -15.33 3.36
CA VAL A 124 -35.68 -15.57 3.15
C VAL A 124 -35.92 -16.97 2.58
N ALA A 125 -35.16 -17.40 1.58
CA ALA A 125 -35.30 -18.74 1.00
C ALA A 125 -35.06 -19.85 2.04
N THR A 126 -34.05 -19.69 2.89
CA THR A 126 -33.73 -20.67 3.95
C THR A 126 -34.74 -20.64 5.11
N THR A 127 -35.29 -19.47 5.46
CA THR A 127 -36.29 -19.35 6.55
C THR A 127 -37.71 -19.70 6.12
N SER A 128 -38.11 -19.38 4.88
CA SER A 128 -39.41 -19.73 4.31
C SER A 128 -39.55 -21.22 3.98
N GLY A 129 -38.44 -21.95 3.82
CA GLY A 129 -38.45 -23.42 3.70
C GLY A 129 -38.79 -24.17 5.01
N VAL A 130 -38.82 -23.49 6.16
CA VAL A 130 -39.08 -24.08 7.50
C VAL A 130 -40.48 -23.70 8.02
N ARG A 131 -41.49 -23.79 7.16
CA ARG A 131 -42.91 -23.85 7.60
C ARG A 131 -43.52 -25.15 7.12
N THR A 132 -43.21 -26.24 7.81
CA THR A 132 -44.09 -27.41 7.84
C THR A 132 -45.37 -27.01 8.56
N PRO A 133 -46.56 -27.04 7.92
CA PRO A 133 -47.81 -26.97 8.66
C PRO A 133 -47.91 -28.23 9.52
N ASP A 134 -48.07 -28.06 10.83
CA ASP A 134 -48.36 -29.15 11.77
C ASP A 134 -49.79 -29.66 11.51
N PRO A 135 -49.99 -30.90 11.03
CA PRO A 135 -51.32 -31.45 10.77
C PRO A 135 -51.78 -32.26 12.00
N THR A 136 -51.84 -31.65 13.18
CA THR A 136 -52.37 -32.33 14.38
C THR A 136 -53.32 -31.46 15.21
N VAL A 137 -54.37 -30.94 14.56
CA VAL A 137 -55.60 -30.54 15.27
C VAL A 137 -56.74 -31.44 14.79
N THR A 138 -56.71 -32.70 15.23
CA THR A 138 -57.88 -33.58 15.16
C THR A 138 -58.77 -33.24 16.35
N GLN A 139 -59.88 -32.56 16.05
CA GLN A 139 -61.00 -32.35 16.95
C GLN A 139 -61.49 -33.69 17.50
N VAL A 140 -61.52 -33.83 18.83
CA VAL A 140 -62.21 -34.95 19.50
C VAL A 140 -63.67 -34.54 19.70
N PRO A 141 -64.67 -35.26 19.14
CA PRO A 141 -66.06 -34.98 19.42
C PRO A 141 -66.42 -35.49 20.82
N ARG A 142 -67.09 -34.62 21.58
CA ARG A 142 -67.63 -34.86 22.91
C ARG A 142 -68.92 -35.69 22.79
N ALA A 143 -68.95 -36.85 23.43
CA ALA A 143 -70.16 -37.60 23.75
C ALA A 143 -70.14 -37.92 25.25
#